data_AF-A0A7N0UT07-F1
#
_entry.id   AF-A0A7N0UT07-F1
#
_cell.length_a   1.000
_cell.length_b   1.000
_cell.length_c   1.000
_cell.angle_alpha   90.00
_cell.angle_beta   90.00
_cell.angle_gamma   90.00
#
_symmetry.space_group_name_H-M   'P 1'
#
loop_
_entity.id
_entity.type
_entity.pdbx_description
1 polymer ?
#
loop_
_entity_poly.entity_id
_entity_poly.type
_entity_poly.pdbx_seq_one_letter_code
_entity_poly.pdbx_strand_id
1 'polypeptide(L)' 'MEAAMGLMRRIHPRKSDTALSALLTLLPHHSSDLLSQVDQPLQVLCDDENGKEFIVCEYNRDADSYR' A
#
# COMPACT_ATOMS: atom_id res chain seq x y z
N MET A 1 3.23 -16.48 -1.46
CA MET A 1 2.78 -15.63 -0.33
C MET A 1 3.78 -15.56 0.81
N GLU A 2 4.09 -16.68 1.49
CA GLU A 2 4.87 -16.69 2.73
C GLU A 2 6.28 -16.08 2.59
N ALA A 3 6.98 -16.37 1.48
CA ALA A 3 8.28 -15.79 1.20
C ALA A 3 8.23 -14.27 0.96
N ALA A 4 7.19 -13.76 0.29
CA ALA A 4 6.99 -12.33 0.05
C ALA A 4 6.70 -11.58 1.36
N MET A 5 5.83 -12.14 2.21
CA MET A 5 5.56 -11.62 3.55
C MET A 5 6.77 -11.72 4.48
N GLY A 6 7.57 -12.79 4.34
CA GLY A 6 8.85 -12.93 5.03
C GLY A 6 9.85 -11.86 4.61
N LEU A 7 9.87 -11.50 3.33
CA LEU A 7 10.72 -10.44 2.80
C LEU A 7 10.29 -9.07 3.33
N MET A 8 9.00 -8.74 3.26
CA MET A 8 8.47 -7.46 3.77
C MET A 8 8.74 -7.26 5.26
N ARG A 9 8.70 -8.33 6.06
CA ARG A 9 9.06 -8.29 7.50
C ARG A 9 10.55 -8.08 7.79
N ARG A 10 11.44 -8.27 6.81
CA ARG A 10 12.91 -8.17 6.97
C ARG A 10 13.51 -6.96 6.26
N ILE A 11 12.80 -6.37 5.32
CA ILE A 11 13.24 -5.17 4.60
C ILE A 11 13.27 -3.97 5.55
N HIS A 12 14.26 -3.10 5.34
CA HIS A 12 14.33 -1.84 6.06
C HIS A 12 13.06 -1.00 5.82
N PRO A 13 12.37 -0.50 6.85
CA PRO A 13 11.04 0.12 6.73
C PRO A 13 11.02 1.30 5.76
N ARG A 14 12.11 2.09 5.66
CA ARG A 14 12.23 3.18 4.67
C ARG A 14 12.18 2.74 3.20
N LYS A 15 12.28 1.44 2.91
CA LYS A 15 12.26 0.86 1.56
C LYS A 15 11.05 -0.06 1.36
N SER A 16 10.09 -0.08 2.30
CA SER A 16 8.90 -0.92 2.22
C SER A 16 8.12 -0.66 0.94
N ASP A 17 7.91 0.61 0.58
CA ASP A 17 7.13 1.00 -0.60
C ASP A 17 7.78 0.52 -1.89
N THR A 18 9.09 0.77 -2.05
CA THR A 18 9.85 0.30 -3.23
C THR A 18 9.84 -1.21 -3.35
N ALA A 19 9.99 -1.91 -2.22
CA ALA A 19 9.98 -3.38 -2.22
C ALA A 19 8.60 -3.95 -2.52
N LEU A 20 7.54 -3.32 -2.00
CA LEU A 20 6.17 -3.70 -2.33
C LEU A 20 5.90 -3.49 -3.82
N SER A 21 6.24 -2.34 -4.39
CA SER A 21 6.10 -2.08 -5.83
C SER A 21 6.85 -3.11 -6.68
N ALA A 22 8.06 -3.50 -6.27
CA ALA A 22 8.82 -4.55 -6.94
C ALA A 22 8.14 -5.93 -6.85
N LEU A 23 7.58 -6.28 -5.69
CA LEU A 23 6.83 -7.53 -5.50
C LEU A 23 5.54 -7.55 -6.31
N LEU A 24 4.81 -6.43 -6.40
CA LEU A 24 3.61 -6.29 -7.23
C LEU A 24 3.93 -6.48 -8.71
N THR A 25 5.07 -5.96 -9.16
CA THR A 25 5.56 -6.13 -10.55
C THR A 25 5.98 -7.57 -10.82
N LEU A 26 6.63 -8.23 -9.86
CA LEU A 26 7.11 -9.61 -10.01
C LEU A 26 5.99 -10.65 -9.91
N LEU A 27 4.98 -10.38 -9.08
CA LEU A 27 3.88 -11.30 -8.75
C LEU A 27 2.52 -10.61 -8.95
N PRO A 28 2.15 -10.24 -10.20
CA PRO A 28 0.92 -9.49 -10.46
C PRO A 28 -0.36 -10.24 -10.05
N HIS A 29 -0.33 -11.58 -10.04
CA HIS A 29 -1.44 -12.42 -9.60
C HIS A 29 -1.72 -12.35 -8.09
N HIS A 30 -0.77 -11.87 -7.30
CA HIS A 30 -0.87 -11.73 -5.84
C HIS A 30 -0.98 -10.27 -5.39
N SER A 31 -1.24 -9.34 -6.31
CA SER A 31 -1.28 -7.91 -6.02
C SER A 31 -2.29 -7.56 -4.93
N SER A 32 -3.52 -8.06 -5.05
CA SER A 32 -4.59 -7.88 -4.06
C SER A 32 -4.23 -8.43 -2.68
N ASP A 33 -3.65 -9.63 -2.62
CA ASP A 33 -3.25 -10.25 -1.36
C ASP A 33 -2.11 -9.49 -0.68
N LEU A 34 -1.16 -8.97 -1.46
CA LEU A 34 -0.02 -8.20 -0.95
C LEU A 34 -0.47 -6.82 -0.45
N LEU A 35 -1.29 -6.11 -1.22
CA LEU A 35 -1.80 -4.79 -0.85
C LEU A 35 -2.70 -4.84 0.40
N SER A 36 -3.46 -5.92 0.58
CA SER A 36 -4.34 -6.09 1.75
C SER A 36 -3.63 -6.54 3.03
N GLN A 37 -2.43 -7.13 2.93
CA GLN A 37 -1.69 -7.69 4.07
C GLN A 37 -0.43 -6.91 4.46
N VAL A 38 0.05 -6.01 3.61
CA VAL A 38 1.27 -5.24 3.84
C VAL A 38 0.92 -3.80 4.16
N ASP A 39 1.16 -3.40 5.41
CA ASP A 39 0.98 -2.01 5.82
C ASP A 39 1.95 -1.08 5.10
N GLN A 40 1.41 0.03 4.59
CA GLN A 40 2.18 1.13 4.01
C GLN A 40 2.11 2.36 4.93
N PRO A 41 3.12 3.24 4.89
CA PRO A 41 3.04 4.52 5.58
C PRO A 41 1.78 5.28 5.17
N LEU A 42 0.99 5.70 6.16
CA LEU A 42 -0.23 6.46 5.94
C LEU A 42 0.11 7.81 5.29
N GLN A 43 -0.59 8.13 4.21
CA GLN A 43 -0.51 9.42 3.54
C GLN A 43 -1.72 10.25 3.90
N VAL A 44 -1.58 11.58 3.82
CA VAL A 44 -2.66 12.52 4.08
C VAL A 44 -2.99 13.23 2.77
N LEU A 45 -4.25 13.23 2.39
CA LEU A 45 -4.80 14.04 1.30
C LEU A 45 -5.81 15.03 1.85
N CYS A 46 -6.10 16.07 1.08
CA CYS A 46 -7.12 17.06 1.42
C CYS A 46 -8.35 16.81 0.55
N ASP A 47 -9.53 16.81 1.17
CA ASP A 47 -10.81 16.85 0.49
C ASP A 47 -11.02 18.28 -0.06
N ASP A 48 -11.07 18.41 -1.38
CA ASP A 48 -11.27 19.69 -2.08
C ASP A 48 -12.67 20.31 -1.81
N GLU A 49 -13.68 19.50 -1.46
CA GLU A 49 -15.04 20.00 -1.21
C GLU A 49 -15.18 20.59 0.19
N ASN A 50 -14.64 19.90 1.21
CA ASN A 50 -14.79 20.29 2.62
C ASN A 50 -13.54 20.95 3.21
N GLY A 51 -12.41 20.95 2.49
CA GLY A 51 -11.12 21.48 2.94
C GLY A 51 -10.51 20.72 4.12
N LYS A 52 -10.86 19.43 4.27
CA LYS A 52 -10.44 18.60 5.42
C LYS A 52 -9.43 17.57 5.00
N GLU A 53 -8.44 17.36 5.87
CA GLU A 53 -7.45 16.30 5.69
C GLU A 53 -8.04 14.92 6.03
N PHE A 54 -7.70 13.92 5.22
CA PHE A 54 -8.06 12.53 5.44
C PHE A 54 -6.87 11.60 5.16
N ILE A 55 -6.92 10.41 5.76
CA ILE A 55 -5.88 9.41 5.64
C ILE A 55 -6.15 8.51 4.44
N VAL A 56 -5.08 8.23 3.69
CA VAL A 56 -5.08 7.37 2.53
C VAL A 56 -4.49 6.01 2.88
N CYS A 57 -5.23 4.96 2.53
CA CYS A 57 -4.81 3.57 2.67
C CYS A 57 -5.53 2.68 1.63
N GLU A 58 -5.15 1.41 1.55
CA GLU A 58 -5.81 0.47 0.64
C GLU A 58 -7.29 0.25 1.01
N TYR A 59 -7.67 0.41 2.28
CA TYR A 59 -9.06 0.18 2.72
C TYR A 59 -10.06 1.24 2.27
N ASN A 60 -9.61 2.45 1.94
CA ASN A 60 -10.45 3.50 1.35
C ASN A 60 -10.14 3.73 -0.13
N ARG A 61 -9.37 2.85 -0.77
CA ARG A 61 -9.03 2.95 -2.20
C ARG A 61 -10.07 2.24 -3.06
N ASP A 62 -10.51 2.92 -4.11
CA ASP A 62 -11.24 2.33 -5.23
C ASP A 62 -10.54 2.71 -6.54
N ALA A 63 -9.86 1.74 -7.16
CA ALA A 63 -8.95 1.94 -8.29
C ALA A 63 -7.89 3.04 -8.02
N ASP A 64 -8.02 4.21 -8.64
CA ASP A 64 -7.12 5.35 -8.48
C ASP A 64 -7.75 6.49 -7.65
N SER A 65 -8.87 6.21 -6.99
CA SER A 65 -9.61 7.17 -6.16
C SER A 65 -9.67 6.72 -4.70
N TYR A 66 -9.94 7.67 -3.80
CA TYR A 66 -10.06 7.42 -2.37
C TYR A 66 -11.38 7.96 -1.84
N ARG A 67 -12.01 7.19 -0.95
CA ARG A 67 -13.25 7.53 -0.26
C ARG A 67 -13.01 8.36 0.99
#